data_AF-A0A0C9T2X8-F1
#
_entry.id   AF-A0A0C9T2X8-F1
#
_cell.length_a   1.000
_cell.length_b   1.000
_cell.length_c   1.000
_cell.angle_alpha   90.00
_cell.angle_beta   90.00
_cell.angle_gamma   90.00
#
_symmetry.space_group_name_H-M   'P 1'
#
loop_
_entity.id
_entity.type
_entity.pdbx_description
1 polymer ?
#
loop_
_entity_poly.entity_id
_entity_poly.type
_entity_poly.pdbx_seq_one_letter_code
_entity_poly.pdbx_strand_id
1 'polypeptide(L)'
;MTAEVVFYQPRLRNQVVHIAGDTVSYKEIADILDRISGKEVTRHVWTVAELNDALRVDATDTMKKYRVVFAQGKGVWWDMDKTLNHQRGIKMQSVAEFVEKLLNSRK
;
A
#
# COMPACT_ATOMS: atom_id res chain seq x y z
N MET A 1 -5.27 14.27 4.94
CA MET A 1 -6.17 13.36 5.66
C MET A 1 -6.14 13.51 7.17
N THR A 2 -4.98 13.56 7.85
CA THR A 2 -4.96 13.71 9.33
C THR A 2 -5.71 14.97 9.81
N ALA A 3 -5.48 16.12 9.18
CA ALA A 3 -6.22 17.34 9.50
C ALA A 3 -7.73 17.18 9.28
N GLU A 4 -8.14 16.51 8.20
CA GLU A 4 -9.55 16.22 7.91
C GLU A 4 -10.21 15.40 9.03
N VAL A 5 -9.51 14.41 9.57
CA VAL A 5 -9.99 13.61 10.71
C VAL A 5 -10.10 14.47 11.98
N VAL A 6 -9.10 15.32 12.26
CA VAL A 6 -9.05 16.16 13.46
C VAL A 6 -10.17 17.20 13.48
N PHE A 7 -10.47 17.80 12.32
CA PHE A 7 -11.47 18.87 12.20
C PHE A 7 -12.86 18.37 11.75
N TYR A 8 -13.06 17.06 11.62
CA TYR A 8 -14.34 16.47 11.25
C TYR A 8 -15.45 16.84 12.24
N GLN A 9 -16.63 17.19 11.72
CA GLN A 9 -17.82 17.52 12.52
C GLN A 9 -19.02 16.63 12.12
N PRO A 10 -19.73 16.04 13.10
CA PRO A 10 -19.47 16.08 14.54
C PRO A 10 -18.18 15.35 14.93
N ARG A 11 -17.51 15.80 16.00
CA ARG A 11 -16.20 15.26 16.41
C ARG A 11 -16.22 13.73 16.56
N LEU A 12 -15.30 13.07 15.86
CA LEU A 12 -15.06 11.62 15.98
C LEU A 12 -14.45 11.31 17.36
N ARG A 13 -15.06 10.39 18.12
CA ARG A 13 -14.60 9.99 19.47
C ARG A 13 -14.64 8.48 19.63
N ASN A 14 -13.56 7.91 20.17
CA ASN A 14 -13.44 6.48 20.50
C ASN A 14 -13.80 5.54 19.34
N GLN A 15 -13.41 5.91 18.11
CA GLN A 15 -13.71 5.14 16.91
C GLN A 15 -12.46 4.95 16.05
N VAL A 16 -12.40 3.81 15.37
CA VAL A 16 -11.41 3.55 14.32
C VAL A 16 -11.86 4.28 13.05
N VAL A 17 -10.94 5.03 12.44
CA VAL A 17 -11.19 5.76 11.19
C VAL A 17 -10.36 5.14 10.08
N HIS A 18 -11.03 4.64 9.05
CA HIS A 18 -10.39 4.03 7.88
C HIS A 18 -10.20 5.06 6.76
N ILE A 19 -9.02 5.04 6.12
CA ILE A 19 -8.66 5.94 5.01
C ILE A 19 -7.90 5.11 3.97
N ALA A 20 -8.42 4.96 2.75
CA ALA A 20 -7.74 4.19 1.71
C ALA A 20 -7.32 5.06 0.51
N GLY A 21 -6.16 4.73 -0.05
CA GLY A 21 -5.82 5.01 -1.44
C GLY A 21 -6.07 3.76 -2.29
N ASP A 22 -5.23 3.52 -3.29
CA ASP A 22 -5.35 2.31 -4.11
C ASP A 22 -5.14 1.04 -3.28
N THR A 23 -5.92 -0.01 -3.59
CA THR A 23 -5.63 -1.38 -3.16
C THR A 23 -5.04 -2.10 -4.36
N VAL A 24 -3.75 -2.46 -4.28
CA VAL A 24 -3.00 -3.03 -5.40
C VAL A 24 -2.25 -4.29 -4.98
N SER A 25 -2.17 -5.22 -5.91
CA SER A 25 -1.28 -6.37 -5.87
C SER A 25 0.13 -6.00 -6.30
N TYR A 26 1.11 -6.83 -5.95
CA TYR A 26 2.49 -6.68 -6.43
C TYR A 26 2.59 -6.72 -7.96
N LYS A 27 1.72 -7.49 -8.63
CA LYS A 27 1.66 -7.53 -10.10
C LYS A 27 1.24 -6.18 -10.66
N GLU A 28 0.18 -5.58 -10.12
CA GLU A 28 -0.29 -4.26 -10.59
C GLU A 28 0.76 -3.17 -10.38
N ILE A 29 1.52 -3.21 -9.28
CA ILE A 29 2.64 -2.28 -9.07
C ILE A 29 3.67 -2.43 -10.19
N ALA A 30 4.07 -3.66 -10.53
CA ALA A 30 5.03 -3.91 -11.60
C ALA A 30 4.49 -3.46 -12.97
N ASP A 31 3.22 -3.74 -13.26
CA ASP A 31 2.56 -3.35 -14.51
C ASP A 31 2.46 -1.80 -14.64
N ILE A 32 2.22 -1.09 -13.53
CA ILE A 32 2.24 0.38 -13.46
C ILE A 32 3.64 0.91 -13.78
N LEU A 33 4.70 0.31 -13.21
CA LEU A 33 6.08 0.71 -13.47
C LEU A 33 6.48 0.47 -14.92
N ASP A 34 6.11 -0.68 -15.50
CA ASP A 34 6.38 -1.01 -16.91
C ASP A 34 5.78 0.05 -17.82
N ARG A 35 4.49 0.33 -17.62
CA ARG A 35 3.73 1.28 -18.43
C ARG A 35 4.29 2.70 -18.35
N ILE A 36 4.59 3.20 -17.15
CA ILE A 36 5.02 4.59 -16.97
C ILE A 36 6.48 4.79 -17.38
N SER A 37 7.35 3.83 -17.05
CA SER A 37 8.78 3.96 -17.34
C SER A 37 9.15 3.60 -18.79
N GLY A 38 8.28 2.87 -19.50
CA GLY A 38 8.54 2.33 -20.83
C GLY A 38 9.61 1.22 -20.83
N LYS A 39 9.90 0.63 -19.66
CA LYS A 39 10.90 -0.43 -19.48
C LYS A 39 10.27 -1.57 -18.70
N GLU A 40 10.57 -2.80 -19.09
CA GLU A 40 10.11 -3.98 -18.36
C GLU A 40 10.92 -4.20 -17.08
N VAL A 41 10.23 -4.31 -15.95
CA VAL A 41 10.83 -4.66 -14.66
C VAL A 41 10.89 -6.18 -14.50
N THR A 42 12.05 -6.69 -14.10
CA THR A 42 12.22 -8.11 -13.78
C THR A 42 11.46 -8.44 -12.48
N ARG A 43 10.65 -9.51 -12.52
CA ARG A 43 9.84 -9.97 -11.39
C ARG A 43 10.48 -11.22 -10.78
N HIS A 44 10.81 -11.16 -9.50
CA HIS A 44 11.33 -12.30 -8.74
C HIS A 44 10.36 -12.64 -7.61
N VAL A 45 9.68 -13.78 -7.71
CA VAL A 45 8.73 -14.24 -6.70
C VAL A 45 9.50 -14.82 -5.52
N TRP A 46 9.21 -14.32 -4.33
CA TRP A 46 9.67 -14.90 -3.06
C TRP A 46 8.45 -15.54 -2.40
N THR A 47 8.48 -16.86 -2.29
CA THR A 47 7.35 -17.62 -1.75
C THR A 47 7.20 -17.41 -0.25
N VAL A 48 5.97 -17.58 0.24
CA VAL A 48 5.69 -17.54 1.68
C VAL A 48 6.52 -18.58 2.44
N ALA A 49 6.77 -19.75 1.85
CA ALA A 49 7.60 -20.79 2.45
C ALA A 49 9.05 -20.31 2.65
N GLU A 50 9.70 -19.80 1.58
CA GLU A 50 11.07 -19.28 1.64
C GLU A 50 11.21 -18.14 2.65
N LEU A 51 10.23 -17.24 2.69
CA LEU A 51 10.21 -16.13 3.64
C LEU A 51 10.10 -16.61 5.10
N ASN A 52 9.28 -17.62 5.36
CA ASN A 52 9.15 -18.22 6.68
C ASN A 52 10.41 -18.98 7.09
N ASP A 53 11.04 -19.72 6.17
CA ASP A 53 12.31 -20.40 6.42
C ASP A 53 13.40 -19.39 6.80
N ALA A 54 13.52 -18.30 6.03
CA ALA A 54 14.48 -17.23 6.30
C ALA A 54 14.25 -16.56 7.67
N LEU A 55 12.99 -16.35 8.06
CA LEU A 55 12.63 -15.79 9.36
C LEU A 55 12.89 -16.77 10.51
N ARG A 56 12.75 -18.08 10.29
CA ARG A 56 13.05 -19.09 11.31
C ARG A 56 14.54 -19.11 11.69
N VAL A 57 15.42 -18.82 10.74
CA VAL A 57 16.88 -18.73 10.95
C VAL A 57 17.25 -17.50 11.79
N ASP A 58 16.56 -16.37 11.60
CA ASP A 58 16.75 -15.16 12.41
C ASP A 58 15.39 -14.51 12.70
N ALA A 59 14.82 -14.91 13.83
CA ALA A 59 13.51 -14.47 14.26
C ALA A 59 13.50 -13.05 14.85
N THR A 60 14.65 -12.39 14.98
CA THR A 60 14.74 -11.02 15.49
C THR A 60 14.79 -9.97 14.39
N ASP A 61 15.16 -10.37 13.17
CA ASP A 61 15.20 -9.52 11.98
C ASP A 61 13.80 -8.95 11.64
N THR A 62 13.67 -7.64 11.84
CA THR A 62 12.45 -6.87 11.56
C THR A 62 12.05 -6.90 10.08
N MET A 63 13.02 -6.89 9.16
CA MET A 63 12.75 -6.89 7.72
C MET A 63 12.21 -8.23 7.24
N LYS A 64 12.72 -9.34 7.79
CA LYS A 64 12.17 -10.68 7.51
C LYS A 64 10.74 -10.83 8.02
N LYS A 65 10.45 -10.34 9.23
CA LYS A 65 9.08 -10.28 9.77
C LYS A 65 8.16 -9.49 8.85
N TYR A 66 8.59 -8.31 8.44
CA TYR A 66 7.83 -7.45 7.53
C TYR A 66 7.47 -8.20 6.24
N ARG A 67 8.45 -8.80 5.56
CA ARG A 67 8.21 -9.56 4.32
C ARG A 67 7.21 -10.71 4.52
N VAL A 68 7.35 -11.48 5.59
CA VAL A 68 6.43 -12.59 5.91
C VAL A 68 5.01 -12.08 6.09
N VAL A 69 4.80 -10.97 6.82
CA VAL A 69 3.48 -10.39 7.07
C VAL A 69 2.79 -9.97 5.78
N PHE A 70 3.49 -9.23 4.91
CA PHE A 70 2.92 -8.74 3.66
C PHE A 70 2.76 -9.84 2.60
N ALA A 71 3.47 -10.96 2.72
CA ALA A 71 3.39 -12.08 1.80
C ALA A 71 2.24 -13.07 2.10
N GLN A 72 1.56 -12.99 3.26
CA GLN A 72 0.53 -13.97 3.68
C GLN A 72 -0.70 -14.08 2.75
N GLY A 73 -0.76 -13.35 1.64
CA GLY A 73 -1.87 -13.36 0.68
C GLY A 73 -3.13 -12.65 1.18
N LYS A 74 -3.22 -12.39 2.49
CA LYS A 74 -4.23 -11.52 3.11
C LYS A 74 -3.64 -10.12 3.22
N GLY A 75 -3.88 -9.31 2.19
CA GLY A 75 -3.57 -7.88 2.25
C GLY A 75 -4.31 -7.19 3.38
N VAL A 76 -3.80 -6.05 3.82
CA VAL A 76 -4.50 -5.18 4.79
C VAL A 76 -5.28 -4.14 3.99
N TRP A 77 -6.58 -4.36 3.88
CA TRP A 77 -7.49 -3.46 3.17
C TRP A 77 -8.88 -3.50 3.82
N TRP A 78 -9.72 -2.53 3.47
CA TRP A 78 -11.11 -2.42 3.88
C TRP A 78 -11.92 -1.88 2.71
N ASP A 79 -13.23 -2.06 2.75
CA ASP A 79 -14.13 -1.55 1.71
C ASP A 79 -13.95 -0.04 1.52
N MET A 80 -13.71 0.39 0.29
CA MET A 80 -13.47 1.80 -0.04
C MET A 80 -14.64 2.69 0.41
N ASP A 81 -15.87 2.22 0.26
CA ASP A 81 -17.10 2.96 0.63
C ASP A 81 -17.20 3.22 2.15
N LYS A 82 -16.48 2.44 2.97
CA LYS A 82 -16.40 2.61 4.43
C LYS A 82 -15.31 3.58 4.86
N THR A 83 -14.55 4.14 3.92
CA THR A 83 -13.46 5.07 4.24
C THR A 83 -13.94 6.51 4.35
N LEU A 84 -13.31 7.25 5.25
CA LEU A 84 -13.62 8.66 5.45
C LEU A 84 -13.38 9.48 4.18
N ASN A 85 -12.28 9.23 3.47
CA ASN A 85 -11.97 9.96 2.25
C ASN A 85 -13.01 9.72 1.15
N HIS A 86 -13.49 8.47 0.99
CA HIS A 86 -14.54 8.18 0.02
C HIS A 86 -15.86 8.86 0.40
N GLN A 87 -16.31 8.74 1.66
CA GLN A 87 -17.54 9.36 2.15
C GLN A 87 -17.55 10.89 2.04
N ARG A 88 -16.36 11.50 2.08
CA ARG A 88 -16.17 12.96 1.96
C ARG A 88 -15.90 13.41 0.52
N GLY A 89 -15.86 12.51 -0.45
CA GLY A 89 -15.53 12.84 -1.84
C GLY A 89 -14.09 13.33 -2.02
N ILE A 90 -13.18 12.97 -1.12
CA ILE A 90 -11.77 13.37 -1.18
C ILE A 90 -11.02 12.35 -2.03
N LYS A 91 -10.65 12.76 -3.24
CA LYS A 91 -9.79 11.96 -4.12
C LYS A 91 -8.38 11.86 -3.52
N MET A 92 -7.91 10.63 -3.35
CA MET A 92 -6.53 10.34 -2.95
C MET A 92 -5.61 10.30 -4.16
N GLN A 93 -4.32 10.55 -3.95
CA GLN A 93 -3.30 10.31 -4.98
C GLN A 93 -3.19 8.79 -5.24
N SER A 94 -3.31 8.40 -6.50
CA SER A 94 -3.09 7.02 -6.93
C SER A 94 -1.59 6.67 -6.99
N VAL A 95 -1.26 5.38 -6.97
CA VAL A 95 0.08 4.85 -7.16
C VAL A 95 0.64 5.29 -8.51
N ALA A 96 -0.18 5.26 -9.57
CA ALA A 96 0.23 5.70 -10.90
C ALA A 96 0.59 7.20 -10.92
N GLU A 97 -0.29 8.07 -10.39
CA GLU A 97 -0.03 9.52 -10.31
C GLU A 97 1.24 9.81 -9.48
N PHE A 98 1.47 9.05 -8.40
CA PHE A 98 2.69 9.18 -7.60
C PHE A 98 3.95 8.79 -8.38
N VAL A 99 3.94 7.63 -9.06
CA VAL A 99 5.08 7.14 -9.85
C VAL A 99 5.39 8.09 -11.00
N GLU A 100 4.39 8.58 -11.73
CA GLU A 100 4.57 9.57 -12.80
C GLU A 100 5.26 10.83 -12.28
N LYS A 101 4.78 11.37 -11.14
CA LYS A 101 5.38 12.55 -10.51
C LYS A 101 6.83 12.28 -10.10
N LEU A 102 7.11 11.12 -9.49
CA LEU A 102 8.44 10.74 -9.01
C LEU A 102 9.46 10.60 -10.15
N LEU A 103 9.05 10.01 -11.27
CA LEU A 103 9.92 9.81 -12.43
C LEU A 103 10.14 11.11 -13.21
N ASN A 104 9.14 11.99 -13.27
CA ASN A 104 9.27 13.28 -13.93
C ASN A 104 10.12 14.28 -13.13
N SER A 105 10.13 14.21 -11.79
CA SER A 105 10.96 15.09 -10.95
C SER A 105 12.46 14.75 -10.97
N ARG A 106 12.85 13.66 -11.65
CA ARG A 106 14.24 13.18 -11.76
C ARG A 106 14.82 13.35 -13.16
N LYS A 107 14.06 13.93 -14.09
CA LYS A 107 14.54 14.40 -15.39
C LYS A 107 14.98 15.85 -15.26
#